data_AF-A0A6M0L1W1-F1
#
_entry.id   AF-A0A6M0L1W1-F1
#
_cell.length_a   1.000
_cell.length_b   1.000
_cell.length_c   1.000
_cell.angle_alpha   90.00
_cell.angle_beta   90.00
_cell.angle_gamma   90.00
#
_symmetry.space_group_name_H-M   'P 1'
#
loop_
_entity.id
_entity.type
_entity.pdbx_description
1 polymer ?
#
loop_
_entity_poly.entity_id
_entity_poly.type
_entity_poly.pdbx_seq_one_letter_code
_entity_poly.pdbx_strand_id
1 'polypeptide(L)'
;MSQRLIDQAIENPIKNPFRIGWEFFKLNRGLAFAIIGVHFLLSILGLIPAIGILFSIASGIFVMAVQIYVGKLFYQAEGMSEFAKAVEESSLQNIIDTETKTAIGAYMGWILFAIVVGFTVALSLGANMQEMAHATSTAKDIEIPLTPILVLLGLLVLSYVFPIVQANVILAENFKEGFFAVMRMFSANYWRKAMTGGYFKYISLFSLVLLGFMLLLGLLLSIMLSISPLFYLLIMVLMIPIMMIFTVIMGLSALIANDIAEPKA
;
A
#
# COMPACT_ATOMS: atom_id res chain seq x y z
N MET A 1 -18.83 -10.21 26.31
CA MET A 1 -18.77 -9.21 25.22
C MET A 1 -18.05 -9.87 24.06
N SER A 2 -18.57 -9.78 22.83
CA SER A 2 -17.83 -10.24 21.66
C SER A 2 -16.59 -9.35 21.49
N GLN A 3 -15.41 -9.95 21.39
CA GLN A 3 -14.16 -9.24 21.15
C GLN A 3 -14.12 -8.86 19.66
N ARG A 4 -13.84 -7.59 19.33
CA ARG A 4 -13.89 -7.13 17.92
C ARG A 4 -12.89 -7.90 17.07
N LEU A 5 -13.14 -7.99 15.77
CA LEU A 5 -12.26 -8.76 14.88
C LEU A 5 -10.83 -8.20 14.85
N ILE A 6 -10.66 -6.88 15.01
CA ILE A 6 -9.35 -6.25 15.12
C ILE A 6 -8.63 -6.64 16.42
N ASP A 7 -9.33 -6.72 17.55
CA ASP A 7 -8.75 -7.12 18.84
C ASP A 7 -8.27 -8.58 18.78
N GLN A 8 -9.06 -9.46 18.15
CA GLN A 8 -8.64 -10.84 17.86
C GLN A 8 -7.44 -10.88 16.91
N ALA A 9 -7.40 -9.97 15.93
CA ALA A 9 -6.31 -9.91 14.96
C ALA A 9 -4.97 -9.52 15.64
N ILE A 10 -5.01 -8.63 16.64
CA ILE A 10 -3.84 -8.15 17.39
C ILE A 10 -3.15 -9.27 18.18
N GLU A 11 -3.87 -10.33 18.59
CA GLU A 11 -3.27 -11.47 19.30
C GLU A 11 -2.22 -12.21 18.44
N ASN A 12 -2.44 -12.26 17.12
CA ASN A 12 -1.49 -12.82 16.15
C ASN A 12 -1.37 -11.86 14.95
N PRO A 13 -0.70 -10.71 15.13
CA PRO A 13 -0.84 -9.55 14.25
C PRO A 13 -0.15 -9.74 12.89
N ILE A 14 0.67 -10.78 12.75
CA ILE A 14 1.25 -11.20 11.47
C ILE A 14 0.35 -12.22 10.77
N LYS A 15 -0.09 -13.29 11.47
CA LYS A 15 -0.85 -14.38 10.84
C LYS A 15 -2.28 -13.98 10.49
N ASN A 16 -2.92 -13.19 11.34
CA ASN A 16 -4.34 -12.87 11.22
C ASN A 16 -4.67 -11.99 10.01
N PRO A 17 -3.91 -10.94 9.65
CA PRO A 17 -4.12 -10.21 8.40
C PRO A 17 -4.09 -11.09 7.16
N PHE A 18 -3.15 -12.04 7.08
CA PHE A 18 -3.07 -12.97 5.96
C PHE A 18 -4.27 -13.91 5.95
N ARG A 19 -4.67 -14.46 7.11
CA ARG A 19 -5.86 -15.31 7.22
C ARG A 19 -7.13 -14.57 6.80
N ILE A 20 -7.36 -13.38 7.34
CA ILE A 20 -8.57 -12.59 7.08
C ILE A 20 -8.60 -12.11 5.64
N GLY A 21 -7.46 -11.62 5.13
CA GLY A 21 -7.30 -11.26 3.74
C GLY A 21 -7.61 -12.45 2.82
N TRP A 22 -7.12 -13.64 3.12
CA TRP A 22 -7.44 -14.85 2.36
C TRP A 22 -8.93 -15.22 2.40
N GLU A 23 -9.57 -15.14 3.57
CA GLU A 23 -11.00 -15.41 3.70
C GLU A 23 -11.86 -14.42 2.88
N PHE A 24 -11.47 -13.14 2.77
CA PHE A 24 -12.16 -12.19 1.89
C PHE A 24 -12.26 -12.70 0.44
N PHE A 25 -11.15 -13.16 -0.15
CA PHE A 25 -11.14 -13.68 -1.53
C PHE A 25 -11.85 -15.03 -1.66
N LYS A 26 -11.86 -15.83 -0.59
CA LYS A 26 -12.44 -17.17 -0.58
C LYS A 26 -13.97 -17.15 -0.43
N LEU A 27 -14.50 -16.26 0.41
CA LEU A 27 -15.91 -16.20 0.78
C LEU A 27 -16.77 -15.61 -0.35
N ASN A 28 -16.29 -14.56 -1.02
CA ASN A 28 -16.98 -13.98 -2.17
C ASN A 28 -16.13 -14.06 -3.44
N ARG A 29 -16.03 -15.27 -4.01
CA ARG A 29 -15.24 -15.53 -5.22
C ARG A 29 -15.71 -14.70 -6.41
N GLY A 30 -17.02 -14.48 -6.54
CA GLY A 30 -17.58 -13.66 -7.62
C GLY A 30 -17.07 -12.23 -7.57
N LEU A 31 -17.14 -11.60 -6.40
CA LEU A 31 -16.57 -10.27 -6.17
C LEU A 31 -15.06 -10.25 -6.37
N ALA A 32 -14.33 -11.24 -5.82
CA ALA A 32 -12.89 -11.37 -5.98
C ALA A 32 -12.46 -11.40 -7.45
N PHE A 33 -13.10 -12.26 -8.27
CA PHE A 33 -12.81 -12.35 -9.70
C PHE A 33 -13.21 -11.08 -10.44
N ALA A 34 -14.32 -10.43 -10.06
CA ALA A 34 -14.71 -9.15 -10.64
C ALA A 34 -13.66 -8.07 -10.36
N ILE A 35 -13.20 -7.95 -9.11
CA ILE A 35 -12.16 -7.00 -8.71
C ILE A 35 -10.86 -7.26 -9.48
N ILE A 36 -10.40 -8.52 -9.51
CA ILE A 36 -9.19 -8.90 -10.25
C ILE A 36 -9.36 -8.61 -11.73
N GLY A 37 -10.52 -8.92 -12.32
CA GLY A 37 -10.81 -8.70 -13.74
C GLY A 37 -10.83 -7.21 -14.12
N VAL A 38 -11.45 -6.36 -13.30
CA VAL A 38 -11.43 -4.90 -13.50
C VAL A 38 -10.00 -4.37 -13.36
N HIS A 39 -9.28 -4.77 -12.30
CA HIS A 39 -7.91 -4.32 -12.10
C HIS A 39 -6.98 -4.77 -13.23
N PHE A 40 -7.17 -5.99 -13.74
CA PHE A 40 -6.48 -6.53 -14.90
C PHE A 40 -6.73 -5.70 -16.16
N LEU A 41 -8.00 -5.43 -16.47
CA LEU A 41 -8.39 -4.64 -17.62
C LEU A 41 -7.80 -3.22 -17.55
N LEU A 42 -7.92 -2.55 -16.40
CA LEU A 42 -7.36 -1.22 -16.19
C LEU A 42 -5.83 -1.21 -16.32
N SER A 43 -5.16 -2.27 -15.85
CA SER A 43 -3.70 -2.39 -15.96
C SER A 43 -3.25 -2.58 -17.41
N ILE A 44 -3.96 -3.39 -18.21
CA ILE A 44 -3.68 -3.55 -19.64
C ILE A 44 -3.94 -2.25 -20.40
N LEU A 45 -5.07 -1.59 -20.15
CA LEU A 45 -5.38 -0.31 -20.78
C LEU A 45 -4.37 0.78 -20.40
N GLY A 46 -3.76 0.65 -19.20
CA GLY A 46 -2.65 1.48 -18.74
C GLY A 46 -1.37 1.37 -19.60
N LEU A 47 -1.21 0.29 -20.38
CA LEU A 47 -0.07 0.10 -21.28
C LEU A 47 -0.21 0.87 -22.60
N ILE A 48 -1.41 1.40 -22.90
CA ILE A 48 -1.66 2.12 -24.14
C ILE A 48 -1.00 3.51 -24.07
N PRO A 49 -0.13 3.89 -25.03
CA PRO A 49 0.45 5.22 -25.08
C PRO A 49 -0.63 6.32 -25.13
N ALA A 50 -0.31 7.50 -24.60
CA ALA A 50 -1.20 8.68 -24.46
C ALA A 50 -2.37 8.56 -23.47
N ILE A 51 -3.19 7.51 -23.53
CA ILE A 51 -4.36 7.35 -22.63
C ILE A 51 -4.08 6.49 -21.38
N GLY A 52 -2.97 5.74 -21.39
CA GLY A 52 -2.62 4.80 -20.33
C GLY A 52 -2.53 5.44 -18.95
N ILE A 53 -2.07 6.69 -18.86
CA ILE A 53 -1.99 7.43 -17.59
C ILE A 53 -3.37 7.52 -16.91
N LEU A 54 -4.45 7.76 -17.67
CA LEU A 54 -5.80 7.84 -17.10
C LEU A 54 -6.25 6.49 -16.53
N PHE A 55 -5.93 5.39 -17.22
CA PHE A 55 -6.24 4.04 -16.75
C PHE A 55 -5.37 3.59 -15.58
N SER A 56 -4.10 4.01 -15.54
CA SER A 56 -3.23 3.78 -14.37
C SER A 56 -3.75 4.52 -13.14
N ILE A 57 -4.20 5.77 -13.31
CA ILE A 57 -4.85 6.55 -12.24
C ILE A 57 -6.14 5.87 -11.79
N ALA A 58 -7.01 5.49 -12.73
CA ALA A 58 -8.25 4.78 -12.42
C ALA A 58 -7.99 3.44 -11.71
N SER A 59 -6.96 2.70 -12.12
CA SER A 59 -6.52 1.46 -11.49
C SER A 59 -6.08 1.69 -10.04
N GLY A 60 -5.28 2.73 -9.80
CA GLY A 60 -4.84 3.10 -8.45
C GLY A 60 -6.00 3.52 -7.54
N ILE A 61 -6.94 4.31 -8.05
CA ILE A 61 -8.17 4.69 -7.32
C ILE A 61 -9.01 3.44 -7.01
N PHE A 62 -9.20 2.55 -7.99
CA PHE A 62 -9.99 1.34 -7.84
C PHE A 62 -9.40 0.41 -6.76
N VAL A 63 -8.09 0.16 -6.80
CA VAL A 63 -7.38 -0.65 -5.79
C VAL A 63 -7.51 -0.01 -4.40
N MET A 64 -7.36 1.30 -4.30
CA MET A 64 -7.55 2.04 -3.06
C MET A 64 -8.98 1.92 -2.53
N ALA A 65 -9.99 2.02 -3.39
CA ALA A 65 -11.41 1.87 -3.01
C ALA A 65 -11.70 0.49 -2.44
N VAL A 66 -11.20 -0.57 -3.08
CA VAL A 66 -11.32 -1.94 -2.54
C VAL A 66 -10.62 -2.05 -1.19
N GLN A 67 -9.42 -1.50 -1.05
CA GLN A 67 -8.68 -1.56 0.21
C GLN A 67 -9.40 -0.82 1.35
N ILE A 68 -9.96 0.36 1.07
CA ILE A 68 -10.78 1.12 2.02
C ILE A 68 -12.01 0.29 2.42
N TYR A 69 -12.74 -0.25 1.44
CA TYR A 69 -13.95 -1.02 1.68
C TYR A 69 -13.70 -2.24 2.58
N VAL A 70 -12.74 -3.09 2.19
CA VAL A 70 -12.40 -4.30 2.96
C VAL A 70 -11.83 -3.96 4.32
N GLY A 71 -11.02 -2.91 4.40
CA GLY A 71 -10.49 -2.42 5.67
C GLY A 71 -11.58 -1.95 6.63
N LYS A 72 -12.60 -1.22 6.14
CA LYS A 72 -13.75 -0.81 6.95
C LYS A 72 -14.56 -2.00 7.45
N LEU A 73 -14.86 -2.96 6.57
CA LEU A 73 -15.55 -4.20 6.96
C LEU A 73 -14.81 -4.93 8.08
N PHE A 74 -13.49 -5.08 7.94
CA PHE A 74 -12.67 -5.70 8.97
C PHE A 74 -12.65 -4.89 10.28
N TYR A 75 -12.51 -3.57 10.20
CA TYR A 75 -12.41 -2.71 11.38
C TYR A 75 -13.71 -2.66 12.20
N GLN A 76 -14.84 -2.72 11.52
CA GLN A 76 -16.18 -2.57 12.11
C GLN A 76 -16.77 -3.89 12.63
N ALA A 77 -16.31 -5.05 12.12
CA ALA A 77 -16.87 -6.34 12.50
C ALA A 77 -16.59 -6.72 13.97
N GLU A 78 -17.62 -7.19 14.67
CA GLU A 78 -17.54 -7.74 16.04
C GLU A 78 -16.99 -9.18 16.07
N GLY A 79 -16.66 -9.75 14.92
CA GLY A 79 -16.03 -11.06 14.79
C GLY A 79 -16.02 -11.59 13.36
N MET A 80 -15.41 -12.76 13.16
CA MET A 80 -15.25 -13.35 11.83
C MET A 80 -16.59 -13.72 11.16
N SER A 81 -17.61 -14.06 11.94
CA SER A 81 -18.94 -14.40 11.40
C SER A 81 -19.63 -13.19 10.77
N GLU A 82 -19.54 -12.02 11.41
CA GLU A 82 -20.13 -10.79 10.89
C GLU A 82 -19.35 -10.28 9.68
N PHE A 83 -18.02 -10.33 9.74
CA PHE A 83 -17.17 -10.04 8.60
C PHE A 83 -17.49 -10.94 7.40
N ALA A 84 -17.63 -12.25 7.63
CA ALA A 84 -17.95 -13.19 6.55
C ALA A 84 -19.30 -12.87 5.89
N LYS A 85 -20.33 -12.62 6.69
CA LYS A 85 -21.65 -12.22 6.18
C LYS A 85 -21.57 -10.93 5.36
N ALA A 86 -20.89 -9.90 5.88
CA ALA A 86 -20.74 -8.63 5.17
C ALA A 86 -19.99 -8.81 3.83
N VAL A 87 -18.96 -9.65 3.79
CA VAL A 87 -18.21 -9.97 2.56
C VAL A 87 -19.07 -10.73 1.55
N GLU A 88 -19.87 -11.70 1.99
CA GLU A 88 -20.78 -12.45 1.11
C GLU A 88 -21.87 -11.56 0.49
N GLU A 89 -22.38 -10.58 1.25
CA GLU A 89 -23.38 -9.60 0.78
C GLU A 89 -22.77 -8.44 -0.02
N SER A 90 -21.44 -8.36 -0.09
CA SER A 90 -20.72 -7.31 -0.82
C SER A 90 -20.82 -7.46 -2.33
N SER A 91 -20.89 -6.35 -3.04
CA SER A 91 -20.88 -6.29 -4.50
C SER A 91 -19.85 -5.28 -5.01
N LEU A 92 -19.42 -5.43 -6.27
CA LEU A 92 -18.50 -4.48 -6.90
C LEU A 92 -19.13 -3.07 -6.95
N GLN A 93 -20.43 -3.01 -7.20
CA GLN A 93 -21.19 -1.76 -7.22
C GLN A 93 -21.14 -1.06 -5.85
N ASN A 94 -21.30 -1.81 -4.75
CA ASN A 94 -21.21 -1.24 -3.39
C ASN A 94 -19.85 -0.55 -3.18
N ILE A 95 -18.75 -1.21 -3.56
CA ILE A 95 -17.40 -0.64 -3.44
C ILE A 95 -17.28 0.67 -4.23
N ILE A 96 -17.77 0.68 -5.46
CA ILE A 96 -17.69 1.84 -6.35
C ILE A 96 -18.53 2.99 -5.79
N ASP A 97 -19.76 2.73 -5.36
CA ASP A 97 -20.68 3.77 -4.92
C ASP A 97 -20.29 4.37 -3.57
N THR A 98 -19.76 3.57 -2.64
CA THR A 98 -19.45 4.05 -1.28
C THR A 98 -18.03 4.58 -1.15
N GLU A 99 -17.01 3.94 -1.74
CA GLU A 99 -15.62 4.26 -1.43
C GLU A 99 -14.87 5.03 -2.52
N THR A 100 -15.37 5.11 -3.75
CA THR A 100 -14.64 5.78 -4.84
C THR A 100 -14.31 7.23 -4.53
N LYS A 101 -15.23 7.99 -3.92
CA LYS A 101 -14.98 9.41 -3.59
C LYS A 101 -13.84 9.56 -2.58
N THR A 102 -13.83 8.72 -1.55
CA THR A 102 -12.77 8.69 -0.53
C THR A 102 -11.44 8.26 -1.15
N ALA A 103 -11.48 7.23 -2.01
CA ALA A 103 -10.31 6.73 -2.73
C ALA A 103 -9.70 7.78 -3.67
N ILE A 104 -10.51 8.55 -4.41
CA ILE A 104 -10.03 9.66 -5.23
C ILE A 104 -9.32 10.70 -4.35
N GLY A 105 -9.93 11.09 -3.23
CA GLY A 105 -9.33 12.04 -2.30
C GLY A 105 -7.96 11.58 -1.80
N ALA A 106 -7.88 10.33 -1.33
CA ALA A 106 -6.62 9.74 -0.90
C ALA A 106 -5.59 9.63 -2.04
N TYR A 107 -6.00 9.21 -3.23
CA TYR A 107 -5.12 9.10 -4.39
C TYR A 107 -4.55 10.46 -4.81
N MET A 108 -5.37 11.51 -4.79
CA MET A 108 -4.92 12.88 -5.03
C MET A 108 -3.93 13.36 -3.95
N GLY A 109 -4.17 13.00 -2.68
CA GLY A 109 -3.23 13.25 -1.59
C GLY A 109 -1.88 12.57 -1.84
N TRP A 110 -1.87 11.32 -2.28
CA TRP A 110 -0.66 10.58 -2.63
C TRP A 110 0.07 11.15 -3.85
N ILE A 111 -0.65 11.59 -4.89
CA ILE A 111 -0.06 12.30 -6.03
C ILE A 111 0.62 13.58 -5.56
N LEU A 112 -0.07 14.40 -4.75
CA LEU A 112 0.50 15.65 -4.25
C LEU A 112 1.73 15.37 -3.39
N PHE A 113 1.66 14.38 -2.50
CA PHE A 113 2.79 13.93 -1.70
C PHE A 113 3.97 13.50 -2.59
N ALA A 114 3.73 12.68 -3.61
CA ALA A 114 4.75 12.23 -4.55
C ALA A 114 5.38 13.39 -5.34
N ILE A 115 4.58 14.41 -5.73
CA ILE A 115 5.09 15.62 -6.38
C ILE A 115 5.97 16.42 -5.41
N VAL A 116 5.56 16.61 -4.16
CA VAL A 116 6.33 17.35 -3.16
C VAL A 116 7.66 16.65 -2.86
N VAL A 117 7.63 15.33 -2.63
CA VAL A 117 8.83 14.52 -2.40
C VAL A 117 9.71 14.51 -3.66
N GLY A 118 9.12 14.26 -4.83
CA GLY A 118 9.85 14.23 -6.11
C GLY A 118 10.51 15.56 -6.44
N PHE A 119 9.83 16.67 -6.20
CA PHE A 119 10.38 18.01 -6.37
C PHE A 119 11.53 18.29 -5.38
N THR A 120 11.37 17.92 -4.11
CA THR A 120 12.41 18.07 -3.08
C THR A 120 13.65 17.25 -3.43
N VAL A 121 13.45 16.00 -3.85
CA VAL A 121 14.52 15.11 -4.32
C VAL A 121 15.19 15.68 -5.55
N ALA A 122 14.43 16.12 -6.56
CA ALA A 122 14.97 16.72 -7.78
C ALA A 122 15.78 18.00 -7.50
N LEU A 123 15.33 18.86 -6.59
CA LEU A 123 16.11 20.04 -6.17
C LEU A 123 17.41 19.65 -5.48
N SER A 124 17.37 18.67 -4.57
CA SER A 124 18.58 18.19 -3.89
C SER A 124 19.58 17.53 -4.84
N LEU A 125 19.11 16.77 -5.83
CA LEU A 125 19.97 16.16 -6.85
C LEU A 125 20.50 17.21 -7.84
N GLY A 126 19.67 18.16 -8.26
CA GLY A 126 20.05 19.23 -9.19
C GLY A 126 21.12 20.17 -8.61
N ALA A 127 21.02 20.52 -7.32
CA ALA A 127 22.04 21.32 -6.64
C ALA A 127 23.40 20.59 -6.57
N ASN A 128 23.39 19.29 -6.24
CA ASN A 128 24.59 18.47 -6.16
C ASN A 128 25.22 18.19 -7.54
N MET A 129 24.43 18.06 -8.60
CA MET A 129 24.95 17.87 -9.96
C MET A 129 25.64 19.12 -10.51
N GLN A 130 25.18 20.31 -10.12
CA GLN A 130 25.83 21.57 -10.48
C GLN A 130 27.19 21.72 -9.78
N GLU A 131 27.29 21.34 -8.50
CA GLU A 131 28.56 21.31 -7.75
C GLU A 131 29.52 20.24 -8.28
N MET A 132 29.04 19.04 -8.62
CA MET A 132 29.85 17.99 -9.25
C MET A 132 30.39 18.40 -10.64
N ALA A 133 29.60 19.13 -11.44
CA ALA A 133 30.06 19.64 -12.73
C ALA A 133 31.23 20.63 -12.57
N HIS A 134 31.30 21.35 -11.46
CA HIS A 134 32.41 22.25 -11.12
C HIS A 134 33.62 21.53 -10.46
N ALA A 135 33.41 20.38 -9.81
CA ALA A 135 34.46 19.63 -9.11
C ALA A 135 35.38 18.81 -10.05
N THR A 136 35.04 18.63 -11.33
CA THR A 136 35.78 17.76 -12.28
C THR A 136 37.19 18.24 -12.68
N SER A 137 37.69 19.35 -12.13
CA SER A 137 39.07 19.80 -12.39
C SER A 137 40.13 19.23 -11.43
N THR A 138 39.73 18.59 -10.32
CA THR A 138 40.70 18.02 -9.38
C THR A 138 40.14 16.83 -8.61
N ALA A 139 40.93 15.76 -8.55
CA ALA A 139 40.77 14.53 -7.80
C ALA A 139 39.86 13.44 -8.40
N LYS A 140 40.49 12.27 -8.52
CA LYS A 140 40.06 11.04 -9.17
C LYS A 140 39.55 10.06 -8.12
N ASP A 141 38.76 10.56 -7.17
CA ASP A 141 38.11 9.74 -6.16
C ASP A 141 36.66 9.59 -6.57
N ILE A 142 36.25 8.35 -6.82
CA ILE A 142 34.85 8.00 -7.04
C ILE A 142 34.17 8.18 -5.68
N GLU A 143 33.78 9.41 -5.36
CA GLU A 143 32.83 9.66 -4.29
C GLU A 143 31.53 8.99 -4.73
N ILE A 144 31.13 7.93 -4.02
CA ILE A 144 29.79 7.39 -4.13
C ILE A 144 28.86 8.57 -3.88
N PRO A 145 28.00 8.96 -4.83
CA PRO A 145 27.14 10.11 -4.62
C PRO A 145 26.29 9.80 -3.39
N LEU A 146 26.54 10.52 -2.29
CA LEU A 146 25.83 10.33 -1.02
C LEU A 146 24.34 10.60 -1.22
N THR A 147 23.99 11.42 -2.21
CA THR A 147 22.63 11.91 -2.47
C THR A 147 21.63 10.78 -2.76
N PRO A 148 21.85 9.84 -3.71
CA PRO A 148 21.01 8.64 -3.86
C PRO A 148 20.81 7.85 -2.56
N ILE A 149 21.85 7.68 -1.74
CA ILE A 149 21.77 6.94 -0.47
C ILE A 149 20.90 7.71 0.53
N LEU A 150 21.09 9.02 0.66
CA LEU A 150 20.29 9.89 1.53
C LEU A 150 18.83 9.95 1.10
N VAL A 151 18.55 9.97 -0.21
CA VAL A 151 17.18 9.90 -0.76
C VAL A 151 16.55 8.55 -0.41
N LEU A 152 17.28 7.45 -0.58
CA LEU A 152 16.78 6.12 -0.27
C LEU A 152 16.52 5.94 1.23
N LEU A 153 17.41 6.46 2.09
CA LEU A 153 17.22 6.51 3.54
C LEU A 153 16.01 7.37 3.92
N GLY A 154 15.83 8.52 3.27
CA GLY A 154 14.66 9.39 3.47
C GLY A 154 13.35 8.66 3.11
N LEU A 155 13.31 7.99 1.96
CA LEU A 155 12.16 7.17 1.56
C LEU A 155 11.91 6.01 2.53
N LEU A 156 12.97 5.38 3.03
CA LEU A 156 12.87 4.31 4.01
C LEU A 156 12.28 4.81 5.35
N VAL A 157 12.73 5.99 5.81
CA VAL A 157 12.16 6.67 6.99
C VAL A 157 10.70 7.06 6.76
N LEU A 158 10.33 7.57 5.58
CA LEU A 158 8.93 7.88 5.24
C LEU A 158 8.06 6.63 5.18
N SER A 159 8.59 5.52 4.67
CA SER A 159 7.88 4.24 4.61
C SER A 159 7.49 3.70 5.98
N TYR A 160 8.21 4.09 7.04
CA TYR A 160 7.90 3.70 8.41
C TYR A 160 6.58 4.27 8.94
N VAL A 161 6.20 5.50 8.54
CA VAL A 161 4.94 6.14 8.99
C VAL A 161 3.76 5.79 8.09
N PHE A 162 4.06 5.27 6.89
CA PHE A 162 3.07 4.92 5.87
C PHE A 162 1.90 4.04 6.40
N PRO A 163 2.10 2.98 7.22
CA PRO A 163 1.00 2.17 7.71
C PRO A 163 -0.03 2.94 8.54
N ILE A 164 0.40 3.89 9.39
CA ILE A 164 -0.55 4.70 10.18
C ILE A 164 -1.34 5.62 9.25
N VAL A 165 -0.64 6.26 8.30
CA VAL A 165 -1.29 7.12 7.30
C VAL A 165 -2.33 6.32 6.50
N GLN A 166 -1.98 5.11 6.07
CA GLN A 166 -2.88 4.24 5.32
C GLN A 166 -4.08 3.78 6.15
N ALA A 167 -3.91 3.49 7.44
CA ALA A 167 -5.03 3.21 8.33
C ALA A 167 -6.03 4.37 8.40
N ASN A 168 -5.52 5.60 8.43
CA ASN A 168 -6.37 6.80 8.45
C ASN A 168 -7.06 7.06 7.10
N VAL A 169 -6.43 6.68 5.99
CA VAL A 169 -7.08 6.66 4.66
C VAL A 169 -8.23 5.66 4.64
N ILE A 170 -8.01 4.45 5.17
CA ILE A 170 -9.05 3.41 5.25
C ILE A 170 -10.23 3.85 6.12
N LEU A 171 -9.96 4.55 7.22
CA LEU A 171 -11.01 5.02 8.14
C LEU A 171 -11.67 6.34 7.71
N ALA A 172 -11.26 6.94 6.60
CA ALA A 172 -11.85 8.19 6.12
C ALA A 172 -13.27 7.98 5.56
N GLU A 173 -14.16 8.95 5.78
CA GLU A 173 -15.58 8.83 5.38
C GLU A 173 -15.88 9.52 4.05
N ASN A 174 -15.03 10.44 3.61
CA ASN A 174 -15.27 11.25 2.42
C ASN A 174 -13.98 11.68 1.72
N PHE A 175 -14.13 12.32 0.55
CA PHE A 175 -13.03 12.84 -0.25
C PHE A 175 -12.05 13.71 0.55
N LYS A 176 -12.58 14.66 1.34
CA LYS A 176 -11.77 15.62 2.09
C LYS A 176 -10.92 14.90 3.13
N GLU A 177 -11.54 14.00 3.89
CA GLU A 177 -10.84 13.19 4.88
C GLU A 177 -9.80 12.27 4.25
N GLY A 178 -10.12 11.62 3.12
CA GLY A 178 -9.17 10.78 2.39
C GLY A 178 -7.94 11.57 1.94
N PHE A 179 -8.14 12.76 1.38
CA PHE A 179 -7.05 13.66 0.97
C PHE A 179 -6.18 14.10 2.16
N PHE A 180 -6.81 14.60 3.23
CA PHE A 180 -6.08 15.08 4.40
C PHE A 180 -5.42 13.95 5.19
N ALA A 181 -5.95 12.73 5.16
CA ALA A 181 -5.35 11.57 5.81
C ALA A 181 -3.92 11.33 5.30
N VAL A 182 -3.69 11.44 3.98
CA VAL A 182 -2.34 11.33 3.41
C VAL A 182 -1.41 12.44 3.89
N MET A 183 -1.91 13.67 3.93
CA MET A 183 -1.14 14.83 4.39
C MET A 183 -0.76 14.77 5.87
N ARG A 184 -1.37 13.86 6.66
CA ARG A 184 -0.95 13.60 8.05
C ARG A 184 0.47 13.04 8.15
N MET A 185 1.05 12.58 7.05
CA MET A 185 2.48 12.21 7.00
C MET A 185 3.41 13.37 7.41
N PHE A 186 2.97 14.62 7.24
CA PHE A 186 3.73 15.81 7.68
C PHE A 186 3.43 16.23 9.13
N SER A 187 2.55 15.52 9.84
CA SER A 187 2.16 15.86 11.21
C SER A 187 3.10 15.23 12.23
N ALA A 188 3.73 16.05 13.08
CA ALA A 188 4.60 15.57 14.17
C ALA A 188 3.91 14.58 15.13
N ASN A 189 2.59 14.70 15.32
CA ASN A 189 1.82 13.79 16.17
C ASN A 189 1.84 12.35 15.60
N TYR A 190 1.76 12.20 14.28
CA TYR A 190 1.77 10.89 13.61
C TYR A 190 3.14 10.22 13.70
N TRP A 191 4.21 11.01 13.55
CA TRP A 191 5.56 10.54 13.81
C TRP A 191 5.73 10.07 15.25
N ARG A 192 5.22 10.82 16.23
CA ARG A 192 5.28 10.41 17.64
C ARG A 192 4.57 9.09 17.91
N LYS A 193 3.41 8.87 17.29
CA LYS A 193 2.63 7.62 17.38
C LYS A 193 3.36 6.44 16.76
N ALA A 194 4.01 6.66 15.60
CA ALA A 194 4.84 5.66 14.95
C ALA A 194 6.06 5.28 15.81
N MET A 195 6.65 6.22 16.56
CA MET A 195 7.87 5.96 17.36
C MET A 195 7.61 5.20 18.69
N THR A 196 6.46 4.51 18.83
CA THR A 196 6.19 3.66 20.00
C THR A 196 6.88 2.30 19.86
N GLY A 197 7.35 1.73 20.97
CA GLY A 197 8.07 0.44 20.95
C GLY A 197 7.23 -0.73 20.44
N GLY A 198 5.91 -0.72 20.69
CA GLY A 198 4.98 -1.72 20.17
C GLY A 198 4.83 -1.64 18.65
N TYR A 199 4.62 -0.43 18.12
CA TYR A 199 4.53 -0.19 16.68
C TYR A 199 5.83 -0.57 15.96
N PHE A 200 6.99 -0.14 16.47
CA PHE A 200 8.29 -0.47 15.88
C PHE A 200 8.50 -1.98 15.74
N LYS A 201 8.24 -2.75 16.81
CA LYS A 201 8.37 -4.20 16.78
C LYS A 201 7.45 -4.84 15.74
N TYR A 202 6.19 -4.40 15.69
CA TYR A 202 5.22 -4.91 14.74
C TYR A 202 5.62 -4.63 13.29
N ILE A 203 5.87 -3.37 12.94
CA ILE A 203 6.22 -2.98 11.58
C ILE A 203 7.53 -3.63 11.15
N SER A 204 8.55 -3.66 12.01
CA SER A 204 9.82 -4.31 11.66
C SER A 204 9.65 -5.79 11.33
N LEU A 205 8.87 -6.52 12.14
CA LEU A 205 8.61 -7.94 11.91
C LEU A 205 7.76 -8.15 10.66
N PHE A 206 6.71 -7.36 10.47
CA PHE A 206 5.83 -7.45 9.31
C PHE A 206 6.58 -7.12 8.01
N SER A 207 7.39 -6.05 8.02
CA SER A 207 8.26 -5.68 6.90
C SER A 207 9.29 -6.77 6.60
N LEU A 208 9.84 -7.48 7.60
CA LEU A 208 10.74 -8.61 7.37
C LEU A 208 10.02 -9.76 6.65
N VAL A 209 8.78 -10.07 7.04
CA VAL A 209 7.96 -11.09 6.37
C VAL A 209 7.64 -10.68 4.94
N LEU A 210 7.25 -9.42 4.71
CA LEU A 210 7.00 -8.89 3.37
C LEU A 210 8.26 -8.92 2.50
N LEU A 211 9.41 -8.54 3.05
CA LEU A 211 10.69 -8.58 2.34
C LEU A 211 11.04 -10.03 1.95
N GLY A 212 10.89 -10.99 2.87
CA GLY A 212 11.10 -12.40 2.59
C GLY A 212 10.19 -12.89 1.45
N PHE A 213 8.92 -12.48 1.46
CA PHE A 213 7.98 -12.81 0.39
C PHE A 213 8.35 -12.17 -0.96
N MET A 214 8.73 -10.88 -0.96
CA MET A 214 9.18 -10.18 -2.17
C MET A 214 10.45 -10.81 -2.76
N LEU A 215 11.40 -11.24 -1.92
CA LEU A 215 12.60 -11.94 -2.36
C LEU A 215 12.26 -13.29 -2.99
N LEU A 216 11.34 -14.06 -2.39
CA LEU A 216 10.87 -15.33 -2.97
C LEU A 216 10.18 -15.12 -4.32
N LEU A 217 9.29 -14.11 -4.43
CA LEU A 217 8.66 -13.77 -5.69
C LEU A 217 9.68 -13.33 -6.75
N GLY A 218 10.65 -12.50 -6.37
CA GLY A 218 11.72 -12.04 -7.26
C GLY A 218 12.58 -13.20 -7.77
N LEU A 219 12.91 -14.15 -6.90
CA LEU A 219 13.62 -15.37 -7.27
C LEU A 219 12.82 -16.22 -8.27
N LEU A 220 11.53 -16.43 -7.99
CA LEU A 220 10.63 -17.17 -8.90
C LEU A 220 10.55 -16.47 -10.27
N LEU A 221 10.38 -15.15 -10.28
CA LEU A 221 10.37 -14.34 -11.51
C LEU A 221 11.67 -14.51 -12.30
N SER A 222 12.82 -14.45 -11.63
CA SER A 222 14.14 -14.57 -12.26
C SER A 222 14.37 -15.95 -12.87
N ILE A 223 13.99 -17.03 -12.17
CA ILE A 223 14.11 -18.40 -12.69
C ILE A 223 13.24 -18.54 -13.93
N MET A 224 12.01 -18.03 -13.90
CA MET A 224 11.04 -18.20 -14.97
C MET A 224 11.34 -17.36 -16.22
N LEU A 225 11.88 -16.14 -16.03
CA LEU A 225 12.45 -15.32 -17.10
C LEU A 225 13.54 -16.07 -17.87
N SER A 226 14.28 -16.93 -17.18
CA SER A 226 15.35 -17.74 -17.79
C SER A 226 14.81 -18.94 -18.59
N ILE A 227 13.52 -19.29 -18.44
CA ILE A 227 12.88 -20.42 -19.14
C ILE A 227 12.30 -19.97 -20.48
N SER A 228 11.40 -18.97 -20.50
CA SER A 228 10.87 -18.42 -21.76
C SER A 228 10.16 -17.06 -21.61
N PRO A 229 10.14 -16.22 -22.67
CA PRO A 229 9.37 -14.97 -22.69
C PRO A 229 7.85 -15.16 -22.55
N LEU A 230 7.30 -16.29 -22.99
CA LEU A 230 5.88 -16.62 -22.83
C LEU A 230 5.53 -16.91 -21.36
N PHE A 231 6.44 -17.55 -20.62
CA PHE A 231 6.30 -17.76 -19.17
C PHE A 231 6.33 -16.44 -18.40
N TYR A 232 7.14 -15.48 -18.84
CA TYR A 232 7.15 -14.14 -18.25
C TYR A 232 5.77 -13.46 -18.34
N LEU A 233 5.14 -13.52 -19.51
CA LEU A 233 3.82 -12.91 -19.72
C LEU A 233 2.75 -13.58 -18.84
N LEU A 234 2.76 -14.92 -18.72
CA LEU A 234 1.88 -15.66 -17.82
C LEU A 234 2.05 -15.21 -16.36
N ILE A 235 3.29 -14.98 -15.90
CA ILE A 235 3.54 -14.55 -14.52
C ILE A 235 3.11 -13.11 -14.30
N MET A 236 3.32 -12.19 -15.25
CA MET A 236 2.79 -10.83 -15.13
C MET A 236 1.27 -10.84 -14.92
N VAL A 237 0.56 -11.72 -15.61
CA VAL A 237 -0.89 -11.94 -15.41
C VAL A 237 -1.17 -12.50 -14.01
N LEU A 238 -0.40 -13.50 -13.55
CA LEU A 238 -0.55 -14.08 -12.19
C LEU A 238 -0.16 -13.11 -11.06
N MET A 239 0.70 -12.13 -11.32
CA MET A 239 1.07 -11.12 -10.32
C MET A 239 -0.09 -10.21 -9.97
N ILE A 240 -1.01 -9.94 -10.90
CA ILE A 240 -2.16 -9.06 -10.67
C ILE A 240 -3.04 -9.54 -9.50
N PRO A 241 -3.55 -10.80 -9.48
CA PRO A 241 -4.32 -11.29 -8.34
C PRO A 241 -3.48 -11.37 -7.05
N ILE A 242 -2.20 -11.71 -7.14
CA ILE A 242 -1.31 -11.74 -5.96
C ILE A 242 -1.18 -10.33 -5.37
N MET A 243 -0.86 -9.32 -6.18
CA MET A 243 -0.73 -7.93 -5.75
C MET A 243 -2.03 -7.39 -5.15
N MET A 244 -3.18 -7.81 -5.68
CA MET A 244 -4.48 -7.46 -5.12
C MET A 244 -4.66 -8.04 -3.71
N ILE A 245 -4.34 -9.32 -3.52
CA ILE A 245 -4.36 -9.99 -2.21
C ILE A 245 -3.43 -9.28 -1.22
N PHE A 246 -2.21 -8.98 -1.65
CA PHE A 246 -1.24 -8.27 -0.82
C PHE A 246 -1.71 -6.89 -0.44
N THR A 247 -2.37 -6.17 -1.34
CA THR A 247 -2.89 -4.83 -1.04
C THR A 247 -3.94 -4.87 0.07
N VAL A 248 -4.85 -5.85 0.02
CA VAL A 248 -5.83 -6.07 1.10
C VAL A 248 -5.10 -6.38 2.41
N ILE A 249 -4.17 -7.33 2.40
CA ILE A 249 -3.40 -7.72 3.60
C ILE A 249 -2.64 -6.54 4.20
N MET A 250 -2.00 -5.71 3.37
CA MET A 250 -1.31 -4.50 3.82
C MET A 250 -2.29 -3.48 4.42
N GLY A 251 -3.50 -3.36 3.89
CA GLY A 251 -4.53 -2.48 4.45
C GLY A 251 -5.01 -2.95 5.84
N LEU A 252 -5.24 -4.25 6.01
CA LEU A 252 -5.58 -4.85 7.30
C LEU A 252 -4.44 -4.68 8.31
N SER A 253 -3.20 -4.89 7.86
CA SER A 253 -2.00 -4.75 8.70
C SER A 253 -1.76 -3.29 9.11
N ALA A 254 -2.06 -2.34 8.23
CA ALA A 254 -2.05 -0.91 8.54
C ALA A 254 -3.03 -0.57 9.67
N LEU A 255 -4.26 -1.09 9.62
CA LEU A 255 -5.25 -0.89 10.68
C LEU A 255 -4.78 -1.47 12.03
N ILE A 256 -4.20 -2.67 12.02
CA ILE A 256 -3.60 -3.27 13.23
C ILE A 256 -2.43 -2.42 13.74
N ALA A 257 -1.58 -1.93 12.85
CA ALA A 257 -0.47 -1.06 13.23
C ALA A 257 -0.97 0.20 13.95
N ASN A 258 -2.04 0.81 13.43
CA ASN A 258 -2.65 1.99 14.04
C ASN A 258 -3.25 1.68 15.41
N ASP A 259 -3.92 0.54 15.58
CA ASP A 259 -4.51 0.15 16.87
C ASP A 259 -3.43 -0.23 17.91
N ILE A 260 -2.30 -0.80 17.48
CA ILE A 260 -1.13 -1.00 18.35
C ILE A 260 -0.50 0.33 18.79
N ALA A 261 -0.44 1.32 17.88
CA ALA A 261 0.13 2.63 18.17
C ALA A 261 -0.81 3.48 19.06
N GLU A 262 -2.12 3.30 18.91
CA GLU A 262 -3.17 3.99 19.67
C GLU A 262 -4.29 3.01 20.04
N PRO A 263 -4.11 2.22 21.11
CA PRO A 263 -5.15 1.33 21.59
C PRO A 263 -6.36 2.18 21.97
N LYS A 264 -7.52 1.88 21.38
CA LYS A 264 -8.77 2.50 21.84
C LYS A 264 -9.08 1.92 23.22
N ALA A 265 -9.17 2.82 24.22
CA ALA A 265 -9.52 2.50 25.60
C ALA A 265 -10.96 1.97 25.73
#